data_AF-A0A4V0Z318-F1
#
_entry.id   AF-A0A4V0Z318-F1
#
_cell.length_a   1.000
_cell.length_b   1.000
_cell.length_c   1.000
_cell.angle_alpha   90.00
_cell.angle_beta   90.00
_cell.angle_gamma   90.00
#
_symmetry.space_group_name_H-M   'P 1'
#
loop_
_entity.id
_entity.type
_entity.pdbx_description
1 polymer ?
#
loop_
_entity_poly.entity_id
_entity_poly.type
_entity_poly.pdbx_seq_one_letter_code
_entity_poly.pdbx_strand_id
1 'polypeptide(L)'
;MKLPYSTRMTRRALALGFAAACGAGLGACASPEQKRQANLYQDGATCTEFGARSGTPEYTECMLTQQSRRDNKQRDSLEQTALTSQIARDSQEMSRKVRCDRDAKKDREAGLRPRRCD
;
A
#
# COMPACT_ATOMS: atom_id res chain seq x y z
N MET A 1 -0.08 -10.08 54.76
CA MET A 1 -1.17 -9.53 53.92
C MET A 1 -0.58 -9.01 52.61
N LYS A 2 -0.78 -9.72 51.49
CA LYS A 2 -0.46 -9.20 50.13
C LYS A 2 -1.78 -8.69 49.52
N LEU A 3 -1.79 -7.41 49.13
CA LEU A 3 -2.97 -6.71 48.61
C LEU A 3 -3.40 -7.26 47.24
N PRO A 4 -4.67 -7.70 47.07
CA PRO A 4 -5.21 -8.21 45.82
C PRO A 4 -5.76 -7.07 44.95
N TYR A 5 -4.92 -6.15 44.48
CA TYR A 5 -5.37 -5.01 43.65
C TYR A 5 -5.01 -5.16 42.16
N SER A 6 -4.09 -6.09 41.83
CA SER A 6 -3.49 -6.21 40.49
C SER A 6 -4.40 -6.86 39.43
N THR A 7 -5.30 -7.76 39.83
CA THR A 7 -6.10 -8.59 38.89
C THR A 7 -7.30 -7.88 38.26
N ARG A 8 -7.84 -6.82 38.88
CA ARG A 8 -8.99 -6.08 38.32
C ARG A 8 -8.57 -5.05 37.29
N MET A 9 -7.41 -4.41 37.49
CA MET A 9 -6.88 -3.39 36.59
C MET A 9 -6.38 -4.01 35.28
N THR A 10 -5.71 -5.16 35.37
CA THR A 10 -5.26 -5.95 34.22
C THR A 10 -6.44 -6.47 33.39
N ARG A 11 -7.52 -6.97 34.02
CA ARG A 11 -8.73 -7.40 33.28
C ARG A 11 -9.44 -6.27 32.53
N ARG A 12 -9.52 -5.06 33.11
CA ARG A 12 -10.12 -3.90 32.43
C ARG A 12 -9.25 -3.42 31.27
N ALA A 13 -7.93 -3.39 31.44
CA ALA A 13 -7.00 -3.06 30.36
C ALA A 13 -7.06 -4.08 29.22
N LEU A 14 -7.18 -5.38 29.55
CA LEU A 14 -7.33 -6.44 28.55
C LEU A 14 -8.66 -6.34 27.79
N ALA A 15 -9.75 -6.06 28.49
CA ALA A 15 -11.07 -5.90 27.87
C ALA A 15 -11.13 -4.68 26.94
N LEU A 16 -10.53 -3.55 27.34
CA LEU A 16 -10.42 -2.36 26.49
C LEU A 16 -9.50 -2.60 25.28
N GLY A 17 -8.37 -3.30 25.48
CA GLY A 17 -7.48 -3.69 24.39
C GLY A 17 -8.15 -4.63 23.39
N PHE A 18 -8.93 -5.61 23.88
CA PHE A 18 -9.69 -6.52 23.05
C PHE A 18 -10.82 -5.81 22.29
N ALA A 19 -11.56 -4.91 22.95
CA ALA A 19 -12.59 -4.11 22.30
C ALA A 19 -12.02 -3.19 21.20
N ALA A 20 -10.84 -2.59 21.45
CA ALA A 20 -10.14 -1.79 20.44
C ALA A 20 -9.65 -2.66 19.26
N ALA A 21 -9.12 -3.85 19.53
CA ALA A 21 -8.68 -4.79 18.50
C ALA A 21 -9.86 -5.31 17.66
N CYS A 22 -11.00 -5.63 18.30
CA CYS A 22 -12.23 -6.02 17.60
C CYS A 22 -12.83 -4.87 16.78
N GLY A 23 -12.82 -3.64 17.32
CA GLY A 23 -13.27 -2.46 16.59
C GLY A 23 -12.43 -2.17 15.35
N ALA A 24 -11.11 -2.35 15.44
CA ALA A 24 -10.20 -2.20 14.30
C ALA A 24 -10.37 -3.33 13.26
N GLY A 25 -10.63 -4.56 13.70
CA GLY A 25 -10.81 -5.71 12.80
C GLY A 25 -12.06 -5.60 11.91
N LEU A 26 -13.14 -5.01 12.41
CA LEU A 26 -14.39 -4.87 11.65
C LEU A 26 -14.33 -3.77 10.57
N GLY A 27 -13.47 -2.75 10.75
CA GLY A 27 -13.29 -1.67 9.76
C GLY A 27 -12.58 -2.13 8.47
N ALA A 28 -11.82 -3.23 8.52
CA ALA A 28 -11.07 -3.74 7.38
C ALA A 28 -11.92 -4.59 6.41
N CYS A 29 -13.10 -5.05 6.83
CA CYS A 29 -13.96 -5.96 6.08
C CYS A 29 -15.11 -5.24 5.33
N ALA A 30 -14.91 -3.98 4.92
CA ALA A 30 -15.91 -3.30 4.10
C ALA A 30 -16.06 -4.02 2.75
N SER A 31 -17.28 -4.45 2.43
CA SER A 31 -17.56 -5.14 1.17
C SER A 31 -17.30 -4.20 -0.02
N PRO A 32 -17.05 -4.75 -1.23
CA PRO A 32 -16.88 -3.93 -2.43
C PRO A 32 -18.06 -2.98 -2.66
N GLU A 33 -19.29 -3.43 -2.39
CA GLU A 33 -20.49 -2.62 -2.52
C GLU A 33 -20.57 -1.49 -1.50
N GLN A 34 -20.18 -1.73 -0.24
CA GLN A 34 -20.12 -0.67 0.77
C GLN A 34 -19.10 0.41 0.40
N LYS A 35 -17.94 0.01 -0.14
CA LYS A 35 -16.94 0.95 -0.65
C LYS A 35 -17.46 1.74 -1.84
N ARG A 36 -18.14 1.08 -2.78
CA ARG A 36 -18.76 1.72 -3.94
C ARG A 36 -19.78 2.77 -3.50
N GLN A 37 -20.65 2.43 -2.56
CA GLN A 37 -21.66 3.35 -2.05
C GLN A 37 -21.04 4.57 -1.34
N ALA A 38 -20.00 4.34 -0.52
CA ALA A 38 -19.25 5.42 0.11
C ALA A 38 -18.60 6.36 -0.92
N ASN A 39 -17.98 5.80 -1.97
CA ASN A 39 -17.38 6.58 -3.05
C ASN A 39 -18.42 7.41 -3.80
N LEU A 40 -19.59 6.83 -4.14
CA LEU A 40 -20.67 7.56 -4.80
C LEU A 40 -21.18 8.73 -3.95
N TYR A 41 -21.26 8.56 -2.63
CA TYR A 41 -21.67 9.62 -1.72
C TYR A 41 -20.62 10.74 -1.66
N GLN A 42 -19.33 10.39 -1.53
CA GLN A 42 -18.23 11.34 -1.50
C GLN A 42 -18.10 12.14 -2.81
N ASP A 43 -18.22 11.46 -3.95
CA ASP A 43 -18.18 12.12 -5.25
C ASP A 43 -19.38 13.04 -5.45
N GLY A 44 -20.57 12.58 -5.04
CA GLY A 44 -21.77 13.40 -5.13
C GLY A 44 -21.61 14.70 -4.35
N ALA A 45 -21.10 14.62 -3.12
CA ALA A 45 -20.79 15.80 -2.31
C ALA A 45 -19.76 16.72 -3.00
N THR A 46 -18.67 16.13 -3.52
CA THR A 46 -17.61 16.86 -4.24
C THR A 46 -18.16 17.58 -5.48
N CYS A 47 -18.98 16.90 -6.28
CA CYS A 47 -19.57 17.47 -7.48
C CYS A 47 -20.56 18.60 -7.15
N THR A 48 -21.36 18.44 -6.08
CA THR A 48 -22.22 19.53 -5.62
C THR A 48 -21.43 20.72 -5.10
N GLU A 49 -20.30 20.50 -4.42
CA GLU A 49 -19.40 21.55 -3.95
C GLU A 49 -18.78 22.33 -5.11
N PHE A 50 -18.45 21.65 -6.22
CA PHE A 50 -18.02 22.28 -7.47
C PHE A 50 -19.15 22.95 -8.26
N GLY A 51 -20.38 22.94 -7.75
CA GLY A 51 -21.52 23.62 -8.34
C GLY A 51 -22.30 22.78 -9.36
N ALA A 52 -21.89 21.54 -9.60
CA ALA A 52 -22.64 20.62 -10.45
C ALA A 52 -23.85 20.08 -9.66
N ARG A 53 -25.07 20.43 -10.09
CA ARG A 53 -26.30 20.05 -9.39
C ARG A 53 -26.77 18.66 -9.81
N SER A 54 -27.20 17.83 -8.87
CA SER A 54 -27.76 16.51 -9.18
C SER A 54 -28.88 16.60 -10.23
N GLY A 55 -28.86 15.69 -11.21
CA GLY A 55 -29.79 15.66 -12.34
C GLY A 55 -29.38 16.52 -13.54
N THR A 56 -28.28 17.26 -13.46
CA THR A 56 -27.73 18.02 -14.59
C THR A 56 -26.66 17.23 -15.35
N PRO A 57 -26.44 17.49 -16.64
CA PRO A 57 -25.34 16.89 -17.40
C PRO A 57 -23.97 17.12 -16.76
N GLU A 58 -23.74 18.31 -16.22
CA GLU A 58 -22.49 18.70 -15.56
C GLU A 58 -22.22 17.83 -14.32
N TYR A 59 -23.26 17.43 -13.59
CA TYR A 59 -23.12 16.52 -12.45
C TYR A 59 -22.72 15.12 -12.91
N THR A 60 -23.33 14.61 -13.99
CA THR A 60 -22.94 13.32 -14.57
C THR A 60 -21.50 13.34 -15.06
N GLU A 61 -21.07 14.40 -15.74
CA GLU A 61 -19.69 14.56 -16.20
C GLU A 61 -18.70 14.61 -15.03
N CYS A 62 -19.03 15.36 -13.97
CA CYS A 62 -18.22 15.40 -12.77
C CYS A 62 -18.10 14.00 -12.12
N MET A 63 -19.22 13.28 -11.95
CA MET A 63 -19.22 11.94 -11.37
C MET A 63 -18.38 10.96 -12.19
N LEU A 64 -18.49 10.99 -13.52
CA LEU A 64 -17.68 10.15 -14.42
C LEU A 64 -16.19 10.50 -14.34
N THR A 65 -15.87 11.79 -14.26
CA THR A 65 -14.49 12.27 -14.09
C THR A 65 -13.90 11.77 -12.77
N GLN A 66 -14.66 11.85 -11.68
CA GLN A 66 -14.25 11.36 -10.37
C GLN A 66 -14.02 9.84 -10.37
N GLN A 67 -14.89 9.10 -11.05
CA GLN A 67 -14.73 7.66 -11.24
C GLN A 67 -13.46 7.34 -12.05
N SER A 68 -13.27 7.99 -13.20
CA SER A 68 -12.09 7.78 -14.04
C SER A 68 -10.79 8.09 -13.31
N ARG A 69 -10.74 9.15 -12.50
CA ARG A 69 -9.57 9.47 -11.66
C ARG A 69 -9.20 8.34 -10.71
N ARG A 70 -10.17 7.67 -10.09
CA ARG A 70 -9.89 6.53 -9.21
C ARG A 70 -9.40 5.30 -9.97
N ASP A 71 -10.06 5.00 -11.08
CA ASP A 71 -9.71 3.84 -11.90
C ASP A 71 -8.28 3.98 -12.44
N ASN A 72 -7.92 5.20 -12.88
CA ASN A 72 -6.56 5.50 -13.33
C ASN A 72 -5.55 5.48 -12.17
N LYS A 73 -5.87 6.07 -11.01
CA LYS A 73 -4.98 6.03 -9.84
C LYS A 73 -4.65 4.60 -9.42
N GLN A 74 -5.62 3.69 -9.47
CA GLN A 74 -5.39 2.29 -9.18
C GLN A 74 -4.42 1.65 -10.19
N ARG A 75 -4.61 1.91 -11.49
CA ARG A 75 -3.70 1.44 -12.55
C ARG A 75 -2.30 2.00 -12.38
N ASP A 76 -2.17 3.31 -12.21
CA ASP A 76 -0.90 4.00 -12.05
C ASP A 76 -0.12 3.46 -10.84
N SER A 77 -0.82 3.17 -9.73
CA SER A 77 -0.18 2.60 -8.54
C SER A 77 0.38 1.18 -8.78
N LEU A 78 -0.32 0.37 -9.59
CA LEU A 78 0.12 -0.97 -9.95
C LEU A 78 1.30 -0.90 -10.91
N GLU A 79 1.25 0.00 -11.89
CA GLU A 79 2.35 0.24 -12.82
C GLU A 79 3.60 0.74 -12.10
N GLN A 80 3.45 1.72 -11.21
CA GLN A 80 4.56 2.26 -10.42
C GLN A 80 5.17 1.18 -9.52
N THR A 81 4.35 0.29 -8.94
CA THR A 81 4.84 -0.86 -8.15
C THR A 81 5.60 -1.85 -9.03
N ALA A 82 5.10 -2.13 -10.24
CA ALA A 82 5.77 -3.01 -11.19
C ALA A 82 7.13 -2.44 -11.63
N LEU A 83 7.19 -1.16 -11.97
CA LEU A 83 8.43 -0.45 -12.32
C LEU A 83 9.43 -0.45 -11.16
N THR A 84 8.97 -0.17 -9.95
CA THR A 84 9.83 -0.19 -8.75
C THR A 84 10.41 -1.59 -8.50
N SER A 85 9.61 -2.64 -8.68
CA SER A 85 10.06 -4.03 -8.57
C SER A 85 11.10 -4.39 -9.63
N GLN A 86 10.92 -3.94 -10.87
CA GLN A 86 11.89 -4.13 -11.95
C GLN A 86 13.22 -3.43 -11.63
N ILE A 87 13.17 -2.15 -11.27
CA ILE A 87 14.36 -1.37 -10.88
C ILE A 87 15.11 -2.05 -9.73
N ALA A 88 14.39 -2.59 -8.74
CA ALA A 88 15.01 -3.30 -7.63
C ALA A 88 15.72 -4.59 -8.08
N ARG A 89 15.12 -5.36 -8.99
CA ARG A 89 15.75 -6.56 -9.58
C ARG A 89 16.98 -6.21 -10.39
N ASP A 90 16.88 -5.20 -11.25
CA ASP A 90 17.99 -4.75 -12.11
C ASP A 90 19.16 -4.22 -11.27
N SER A 91 18.86 -3.48 -10.20
CA SER A 91 19.87 -2.99 -9.25
C SER A 91 20.58 -4.13 -8.53
N GLN A 92 19.85 -5.21 -8.17
CA GLN A 92 20.45 -6.39 -7.58
C GLN A 92 21.33 -7.14 -8.57
N GLU A 93 20.89 -7.30 -9.83
CA GLU A 93 21.67 -7.93 -10.88
C GLU A 93 22.96 -7.15 -11.16
N MET A 94 22.87 -5.83 -11.33
CA MET A 94 24.02 -4.94 -11.48
C MET A 94 24.98 -5.11 -10.30
N SER A 95 24.47 -5.12 -9.07
CA SER A 95 25.29 -5.29 -7.87
C SER A 95 25.97 -6.66 -7.80
N ARG A 96 25.38 -7.71 -8.39
CA ARG A 96 26.00 -9.04 -8.51
C ARG A 96 27.11 -9.01 -9.55
N LYS A 97 26.86 -8.44 -10.73
CA LYS A 97 27.84 -8.28 -11.81
C LYS A 97 29.08 -7.50 -11.34
N VAL A 98 28.88 -6.32 -10.74
CA VAL A 98 29.97 -5.50 -10.20
C VAL A 98 30.80 -6.23 -9.14
N ARG A 99 30.16 -7.03 -8.28
CA ARG A 99 30.87 -7.86 -7.29
C ARG A 99 31.70 -8.94 -7.98
N CYS A 100 31.11 -9.64 -8.94
CA CYS A 100 31.80 -10.69 -9.67
C CYS A 100 32.99 -10.16 -10.48
N ASP A 101 32.83 -9.02 -11.16
CA ASP A 101 33.91 -8.36 -11.91
C ASP A 101 35.06 -7.93 -10.99
N ARG A 102 34.74 -7.44 -9.79
CA ARG A 102 35.74 -7.06 -8.79
C ARG A 102 36.55 -8.26 -8.31
N ASP A 103 35.88 -9.38 -8.03
CA ASP A 103 36.55 -10.60 -7.57
C ASP A 103 37.37 -11.22 -8.70
N ALA A 104 36.85 -11.24 -9.94
CA ALA A 104 37.60 -11.68 -11.11
C ALA A 104 38.84 -10.82 -11.36
N LYS A 105 38.78 -9.51 -11.11
CA LYS A 105 39.95 -8.62 -11.20
C LYS A 105 41.02 -9.00 -10.16
N LYS A 106 40.62 -9.24 -8.90
CA LYS A 106 41.53 -9.69 -7.84
C LYS A 106 42.20 -11.02 -8.17
N ASP A 107 41.44 -11.98 -8.69
CA ASP A 107 41.99 -13.29 -9.08
C ASP A 107 43.06 -13.13 -10.17
N ARG A 108 42.82 -12.29 -11.18
CA ARG A 108 43.81 -11.98 -12.24
C ARG A 108 45.08 -11.34 -11.67
N GLU A 109 44.93 -10.39 -10.75
CA GLU A 109 46.08 -9.73 -10.09
C GLU A 109 46.89 -10.72 -9.24
N ALA A 110 46.25 -11.73 -8.66
CA ALA A 110 46.89 -12.81 -7.92
C ALA A 110 47.48 -13.92 -8.81
N GLY A 111 47.37 -13.82 -10.14
CA GLY A 111 47.81 -14.86 -11.08
C GLY A 111 46.92 -16.11 -11.10
N LEU A 112 45.74 -16.04 -10.48
CA LEU A 112 44.75 -17.11 -10.46
C LEU A 112 43.79 -16.99 -11.65
N ARG A 113 43.22 -18.12 -12.07
CA ARG A 113 42.20 -18.12 -13.13
C ARG A 113 40.87 -17.59 -12.55
N PRO A 114 40.29 -16.51 -13.10
CA PRO A 114 39.09 -15.91 -12.56
C PRO A 114 37.86 -16.81 -12.74
N ARG A 115 36.95 -16.77 -11.77
CA ARG A 115 35.63 -17.44 -11.86
C ARG A 115 34.76 -16.80 -12.95
N ARG A 116 33.89 -17.61 -13.55
CA ARG A 116 32.89 -17.12 -14.53
C ARG A 116 31.71 -16.47 -13.81
N CYS A 117 31.28 -15.35 -14.37
CA CYS A 117 30.16 -14.55 -13.89
C CYS A 117 29.01 -14.78 -14.88
N ASP A 118 28.23 -15.83 -14.62
CA ASP A 118 27.04 -16.20 -15.42
C ASP A 118 25.78 -15.62 -14.76
#